data_AF-K0KSC8-F1
#
_entry.id   AF-K0KSC8-F1
#
_cell.length_a   1.000
_cell.length_b   1.000
_cell.length_c   1.000
_cell.angle_alpha   90.00
_cell.angle_beta   90.00
_cell.angle_gamma   90.00
#
_symmetry.space_group_name_H-M   'P 1'
#
loop_
_entity.id
_entity.type
_entity.pdbx_description
1 polymer ?
#
loop_
_entity_poly.entity_id
_entity_poly.type
_entity_poly.pdbx_seq_one_letter_code
_entity_poly.pdbx_strand_id
1 'polypeptide(L)'
;MDAATIGSLLKPMNATQIIDTIGVFQKSGLNTSEVDIPKVLSVLNVTQIQGVLSSNSSVVTTMMQQMTPVQLVTVLHNFQNVTTNLFKAAANSTSVEQATQYKSVGESLIKTLIDKLQNVFTNQQLLGVFSILSKGAALGTGTKKLLDTAKDLLGGFYGGVAKNVEIPDRLTNLVHGYQIAEFGDYPSSKDIAPSTIFTVIFFLFAIVHLLIFLKNFSLGHRFYISFGLFVYSLIRALGFLLRIIWSSDITQITLGLVSMIFLTLPTVFLPSLNLILAQRIFTWRHPVYGSSKYFTTLMYIIYSFVIAVVVMTIIAACVRINFFISEHHLHMTQQIFQATSVLILLYSSLSVLLILAAFIIKPSNSDKEILTYQPHWIKSFNVKYFVPKGSAAQEAKSIPSSKAHAIRVIHSTSYHYDTTQDQVIQDENSKSLTQNTSIYIIAFSTLLVLIADCFRCASTFIEQYVYEESWIFKPVVMYVMYGALETLINLVYIFGRIDLRFYKPDALKANALPEPEVDGSSASEYKMQE
;
A
#
# COMPACT_ATOMS: atom_id res chain seq x y z
N MET A 1 39.25 -41.59 6.60
CA MET A 1 39.88 -41.53 5.26
C MET A 1 39.72 -40.12 4.75
N ASP A 2 40.77 -39.52 4.17
CA ASP A 2 40.60 -38.22 3.51
C ASP A 2 39.77 -38.36 2.22
N ALA A 3 39.20 -37.25 1.76
CA ALA A 3 38.34 -37.23 0.58
C ALA A 3 39.08 -37.63 -0.72
N ALA A 4 40.41 -37.48 -0.78
CA ALA A 4 41.22 -37.89 -1.93
C ALA A 4 41.32 -39.41 -2.03
N THR A 5 41.46 -40.08 -0.90
CA THR A 5 41.50 -41.55 -0.77
C THR A 5 40.13 -42.16 -1.05
N ILE A 6 39.05 -41.53 -0.57
CA ILE A 6 37.69 -41.95 -0.94
C ILE A 6 37.46 -41.74 -2.44
N GLY A 7 37.92 -40.61 -2.99
CA GLY A 7 37.73 -40.30 -4.39
C GLY A 7 38.44 -41.25 -5.35
N SER A 8 39.68 -41.64 -5.04
CA SER A 8 40.42 -42.63 -5.83
C SER A 8 39.78 -44.02 -5.79
N LEU A 9 39.19 -44.38 -4.64
CA LEU A 9 38.47 -45.64 -4.45
C LEU A 9 37.15 -45.70 -5.23
N LEU A 10 36.40 -44.59 -5.29
CA LEU A 10 35.11 -44.53 -5.98
C LEU A 10 35.24 -44.37 -7.49
N LYS A 11 36.36 -43.82 -7.99
CA LYS A 11 36.58 -43.53 -9.41
C LYS A 11 36.24 -44.70 -10.38
N PRO A 12 36.65 -45.96 -10.13
CA PRO A 12 36.33 -47.09 -11.02
C PRO A 12 34.91 -47.66 -10.84
N MET A 13 34.14 -47.22 -9.84
CA MET A 13 32.85 -47.83 -9.47
C MET A 13 31.68 -47.26 -10.27
N ASN A 14 30.67 -48.07 -10.58
CA ASN A 14 29.39 -47.56 -11.08
C ASN A 14 28.53 -46.99 -9.92
N ALA A 15 27.42 -46.33 -10.24
CA ALA A 15 26.59 -45.67 -9.23
C ALA A 15 26.08 -46.61 -8.12
N THR A 16 25.66 -47.84 -8.48
CA THR A 16 25.22 -48.84 -7.51
C THR A 16 26.34 -49.26 -6.57
N GLN A 17 27.53 -49.55 -7.12
CA GLN A 17 28.72 -49.87 -6.35
C GLN A 17 29.14 -48.74 -5.40
N ILE A 18 29.01 -47.48 -5.84
CA ILE A 18 29.26 -46.30 -5.00
C ILE A 18 28.28 -46.28 -3.82
N ILE A 19 26.98 -46.46 -4.08
CA ILE A 19 25.93 -46.44 -3.04
C ILE A 19 26.16 -47.56 -2.02
N ASP A 20 26.45 -48.77 -2.49
CA ASP A 20 26.68 -49.93 -1.62
C ASP A 20 27.92 -49.73 -0.76
N THR A 21 29.00 -49.21 -1.34
CA THR A 21 30.26 -48.92 -0.62
C THR A 21 30.03 -47.86 0.46
N ILE A 22 29.30 -46.79 0.15
CA ILE A 22 28.91 -45.77 1.13
C ILE A 22 28.04 -46.37 2.24
N GLY A 23 27.09 -47.24 1.89
CA GLY A 23 26.23 -47.92 2.86
C GLY A 23 27.00 -48.84 3.80
N VAL A 24 28.06 -49.50 3.30
CA VAL A 24 29.00 -50.26 4.13
C VAL A 24 29.72 -49.33 5.10
N PHE A 25 30.30 -48.23 4.63
CA PHE A 25 30.99 -47.27 5.51
C PHE A 25 30.09 -46.75 6.64
N GLN A 26 28.84 -46.41 6.34
CA GLN A 26 27.89 -45.93 7.35
C GLN A 26 27.59 -47.02 8.40
N LYS A 27 27.41 -48.29 7.98
CA LYS A 27 27.22 -49.43 8.90
C LYS A 27 28.45 -49.72 9.76
N SER A 28 29.65 -49.41 9.27
CA SER A 28 30.92 -49.56 9.99
C SER A 28 31.12 -48.52 11.09
N GLY A 29 30.18 -47.60 11.30
CA GLY A 29 30.30 -46.53 12.30
C GLY A 29 31.17 -45.35 11.88
N LEU A 30 31.52 -45.23 10.59
CA LEU A 30 32.13 -43.99 10.08
C LEU A 30 31.10 -42.87 10.16
N ASN A 31 31.48 -41.77 10.81
CA ASN A 31 30.65 -40.58 10.89
C ASN A 31 30.52 -39.93 9.50
N THR A 32 29.43 -40.19 8.80
CA THR A 32 29.18 -39.66 7.44
C THR A 32 29.06 -38.14 7.41
N SER A 33 28.85 -37.47 8.55
CA SER A 33 28.82 -36.00 8.63
C SER A 33 30.21 -35.37 8.45
N GLU A 34 31.29 -36.12 8.66
CA GLU A 34 32.68 -35.65 8.45
C GLU A 34 33.16 -35.87 7.01
N VAL A 35 32.37 -36.58 6.19
CA VAL A 35 32.70 -36.78 4.78
C VAL A 35 32.46 -35.46 4.04
N ASP A 36 33.50 -34.96 3.38
CA ASP A 36 33.41 -33.82 2.48
C ASP A 36 32.67 -34.23 1.19
N ILE A 37 31.34 -34.27 1.27
CA ILE A 37 30.48 -34.69 0.17
C ILE A 37 30.71 -33.86 -1.10
N PRO A 38 30.83 -32.51 -1.04
CA PRO A 38 31.19 -31.73 -2.22
C PRO A 38 32.47 -32.20 -2.92
N LYS A 39 33.50 -32.54 -2.14
CA LYS A 39 34.77 -33.03 -2.68
C LYS A 39 34.64 -34.44 -3.26
N VAL A 40 33.85 -35.32 -2.64
CA VAL A 40 33.52 -36.65 -3.20
C VAL A 40 32.75 -36.52 -4.51
N LEU A 41 31.75 -35.64 -4.60
CA LEU A 41 31.00 -35.42 -5.85
C LEU A 41 31.88 -34.85 -6.97
N SER A 42 32.88 -34.04 -6.63
CA SER A 42 33.77 -33.41 -7.62
C SER A 42 34.68 -34.40 -8.39
N VAL A 43 34.88 -35.61 -7.87
CA VAL A 43 35.71 -36.65 -8.53
C VAL A 43 34.89 -37.67 -9.34
N LEU A 44 33.56 -37.62 -9.23
CA LEU A 44 32.66 -38.51 -9.96
C LEU A 44 32.38 -37.95 -11.36
N ASN A 45 32.22 -38.85 -12.33
CA ASN A 45 31.75 -38.49 -13.66
C ASN A 45 30.23 -38.25 -13.67
N VAL A 46 29.74 -37.64 -14.75
CA VAL A 46 28.33 -37.23 -14.91
C VAL A 46 27.36 -38.41 -14.72
N THR A 47 27.68 -39.59 -15.26
CA THR A 47 26.84 -40.79 -15.16
C THR A 47 26.79 -41.33 -13.72
N GLN A 48 27.93 -41.32 -13.02
CA GLN A 48 28.00 -41.69 -11.60
C GLN A 48 27.18 -40.73 -10.75
N ILE A 49 27.33 -39.41 -10.96
CA ILE A 49 26.56 -38.38 -10.25
C ILE A 49 25.06 -38.58 -10.48
N GLN A 50 24.65 -38.73 -11.74
CA GLN A 50 23.24 -38.95 -12.09
C GLN A 50 22.69 -40.21 -11.41
N GLY A 51 23.41 -41.33 -11.47
CA GLY A 51 22.96 -42.59 -10.86
C GLY A 51 22.90 -42.52 -9.33
N VAL A 52 23.84 -41.84 -8.67
CA VAL A 52 23.81 -41.65 -7.21
C VAL A 52 22.66 -40.73 -6.81
N LEU A 53 22.49 -39.59 -7.48
CA LEU A 53 21.44 -38.63 -7.16
C LEU A 53 20.04 -39.14 -7.48
N SER A 54 19.86 -39.92 -8.54
CA SER A 54 18.55 -40.52 -8.88
C SER A 54 18.17 -41.69 -7.97
N SER A 55 19.08 -42.15 -7.12
CA SER A 55 18.80 -43.22 -6.17
C SER A 55 17.79 -42.79 -5.10
N ASN A 56 16.90 -43.73 -4.77
CA ASN A 56 16.02 -43.67 -3.59
C ASN A 56 16.60 -44.39 -2.38
N SER A 57 17.91 -44.69 -2.39
CA SER A 57 18.60 -45.30 -1.26
C SER A 57 18.46 -44.43 -0.01
N SER A 58 18.10 -45.06 1.11
CA SER A 58 18.01 -44.40 2.42
C SER A 58 19.35 -43.83 2.87
N VAL A 59 20.46 -44.46 2.47
CA VAL A 59 21.83 -43.99 2.72
C VAL A 59 22.07 -42.64 2.04
N VAL A 60 21.78 -42.54 0.74
CA VAL A 60 21.95 -41.31 -0.05
C VAL A 60 21.04 -40.20 0.49
N THR A 61 19.80 -40.55 0.82
CA THR A 61 18.82 -39.61 1.40
C THR A 61 19.30 -39.06 2.74
N THR A 62 19.78 -39.94 3.62
CA THR A 62 20.32 -39.55 4.95
C THR A 62 21.53 -38.64 4.80
N MET A 63 22.46 -38.96 3.89
CA MET A 63 23.63 -38.11 3.63
C MET A 63 23.24 -36.73 3.13
N MET A 64 22.28 -36.62 2.22
CA MET A 64 21.79 -35.33 1.72
C MET A 64 21.12 -34.52 2.83
N GLN A 65 20.34 -35.16 3.70
CA GLN A 65 19.69 -34.51 4.84
C GLN A 65 20.67 -34.05 5.93
N GLN A 66 21.84 -34.68 6.02
CA GLN A 66 22.90 -34.30 6.96
C GLN A 66 23.85 -33.21 6.43
N MET A 67 23.74 -32.81 5.16
CA MET A 67 24.59 -31.75 4.61
C MET A 67 24.40 -30.43 5.35
N THR A 68 25.51 -29.76 5.68
CA THR A 68 25.45 -28.38 6.16
C THR A 68 25.01 -27.45 5.03
N PRO A 69 24.44 -26.27 5.33
CA PRO A 69 24.09 -25.30 4.30
C PRO A 69 25.27 -24.89 3.41
N VAL A 70 26.49 -24.81 3.97
CA VAL A 70 27.71 -24.51 3.21
C VAL A 70 28.01 -25.61 2.21
N GLN A 71 27.94 -26.88 2.65
CA GLN A 71 28.11 -28.02 1.75
C GLN A 71 27.06 -28.01 0.64
N LEU A 72 25.80 -27.72 0.97
CA LEU A 72 24.72 -27.65 -0.02
C LEU A 72 24.97 -26.55 -1.07
N VAL A 73 25.40 -25.35 -0.67
CA VAL A 73 25.79 -24.29 -1.61
C VAL A 73 26.92 -24.76 -2.54
N THR A 74 27.94 -25.42 -2.00
CA THR A 74 29.04 -25.96 -2.83
C THR A 74 28.53 -27.03 -3.80
N VAL A 75 27.64 -27.93 -3.37
CA VAL A 75 27.02 -28.93 -4.24
C VAL A 75 26.23 -28.26 -5.35
N LEU A 76 25.40 -27.26 -5.05
CA LEU A 76 24.62 -26.52 -6.05
C LEU A 76 25.53 -25.84 -7.09
N HIS A 77 26.63 -25.22 -6.65
CA HIS A 77 27.60 -24.60 -7.55
C HIS A 77 28.32 -25.62 -8.44
N ASN A 78 28.76 -26.74 -7.87
CA ASN A 78 29.37 -27.83 -8.66
C ASN A 78 28.39 -28.38 -9.69
N PHE A 79 27.12 -28.55 -9.30
CA PHE A 79 26.06 -28.99 -10.19
C PHE A 79 25.83 -28.01 -11.34
N GLN A 80 25.77 -26.72 -11.03
CA GLN A 80 25.63 -25.64 -12.01
C GLN A 80 26.78 -25.64 -13.01
N ASN A 81 28.02 -25.85 -12.57
CA ASN A 81 29.17 -25.93 -13.46
C ASN A 81 29.06 -27.12 -14.42
N VAL A 82 28.69 -28.30 -13.92
CA VAL A 82 28.50 -29.51 -14.74
C VAL A 82 27.42 -29.27 -15.80
N THR A 83 26.23 -28.82 -15.39
CA THR A 83 25.12 -28.62 -16.33
C THR A 83 25.42 -27.49 -17.32
N THR A 84 26.00 -26.37 -16.87
CA THR A 84 26.46 -25.27 -17.75
C THR A 84 27.40 -25.77 -18.83
N ASN A 85 28.36 -26.62 -18.48
CA ASN A 85 29.31 -27.17 -19.45
C ASN A 85 28.62 -28.09 -20.45
N LEU A 86 27.64 -28.89 -20.02
CA LEU A 86 26.82 -29.70 -20.92
C LEU A 86 26.04 -28.84 -21.92
N PHE A 87 25.35 -27.79 -21.46
CA PHE A 87 24.59 -26.91 -22.35
C PHE A 87 25.49 -26.11 -23.30
N LYS A 88 26.68 -25.67 -22.84
CA LYS A 88 27.68 -25.04 -23.71
C LYS A 88 28.24 -26.04 -24.74
N ALA A 89 28.54 -27.27 -24.34
CA ALA A 89 28.98 -28.33 -25.24
C ALA A 89 27.90 -28.64 -26.28
N ALA A 90 26.62 -28.66 -25.88
CA ALA A 90 25.51 -28.82 -26.79
C ALA A 90 25.43 -27.69 -27.82
N ALA A 91 25.53 -26.43 -27.36
CA ALA A 91 25.47 -25.25 -28.22
C ALA A 91 26.64 -25.16 -29.22
N ASN A 92 27.81 -25.68 -28.84
CA ASN A 92 29.02 -25.66 -29.67
C ASN A 92 29.21 -26.94 -30.50
N SER A 93 28.35 -27.94 -30.35
CA SER A 93 28.49 -29.20 -31.08
C SER A 93 28.07 -29.05 -32.54
N THR A 94 28.89 -29.56 -33.46
CA THR A 94 28.60 -29.63 -34.89
C THR A 94 27.72 -30.83 -35.25
N SER A 95 27.52 -31.77 -34.33
CA SER A 95 26.66 -32.94 -34.50
C SER A 95 25.34 -32.75 -33.75
N VAL A 96 24.22 -32.85 -34.48
CA VAL A 96 22.86 -32.77 -33.91
C VAL A 96 22.63 -33.84 -32.85
N GLU A 97 23.16 -35.05 -33.06
CA GLU A 97 23.02 -36.17 -32.14
C GLU A 97 23.77 -35.90 -30.83
N GLN A 98 25.02 -35.44 -30.90
CA GLN A 98 25.80 -35.09 -29.71
C GLN A 98 25.21 -33.89 -28.97
N ALA A 99 24.76 -32.86 -29.69
CA ALA A 99 24.06 -31.72 -29.10
C ALA A 99 22.82 -32.16 -28.31
N THR A 100 22.02 -33.05 -28.90
CA THR A 100 20.81 -33.61 -28.27
C THR A 100 21.17 -34.43 -27.04
N GLN A 101 22.22 -35.25 -27.11
CA GLN A 101 22.69 -36.04 -25.98
C GLN A 101 23.12 -35.16 -24.80
N TYR A 102 23.98 -34.15 -25.03
CA TYR A 102 24.42 -33.23 -23.97
C TYR A 102 23.24 -32.50 -23.34
N LYS A 103 22.29 -32.02 -24.15
CA LYS A 103 21.07 -31.36 -23.68
C LYS A 103 20.22 -32.31 -22.82
N SER A 104 19.96 -33.53 -23.29
CA SER A 104 19.17 -34.52 -22.57
C SER A 104 19.79 -34.89 -21.22
N VAL A 105 21.12 -35.05 -21.15
CA VAL A 105 21.83 -35.34 -19.90
C VAL A 105 21.74 -34.15 -18.94
N GLY A 106 21.94 -32.93 -19.45
CA GLY A 106 21.81 -31.70 -18.66
C GLY A 106 20.40 -31.54 -18.07
N GLU A 107 19.36 -31.72 -18.88
CA GLU A 107 17.96 -31.64 -18.44
C GLU A 107 17.62 -32.72 -17.41
N SER A 108 18.08 -33.95 -17.61
CA SER A 108 17.86 -35.05 -16.66
C SER A 108 18.51 -34.78 -15.30
N LEU A 109 19.72 -34.20 -15.30
CA LEU A 109 20.40 -33.81 -14.08
C LEU A 109 19.64 -32.72 -13.33
N ILE A 110 19.24 -31.65 -14.02
CA ILE A 110 18.47 -30.55 -13.42
C ILE A 110 17.17 -31.06 -12.81
N LYS A 111 16.43 -31.92 -13.54
CA LYS A 111 15.21 -32.54 -13.04
C LYS A 111 15.46 -33.34 -11.76
N THR A 112 16.55 -34.09 -11.70
CA THR A 112 16.93 -34.87 -10.50
C THR A 112 17.26 -33.95 -9.33
N LEU A 113 17.99 -32.86 -9.56
CA LEU A 113 18.29 -31.88 -8.50
C LEU A 113 17.01 -31.22 -7.97
N ILE A 114 16.12 -30.78 -8.86
CA ILE A 114 14.83 -30.17 -8.49
C ILE A 114 14.00 -31.15 -7.66
N ASP A 115 13.94 -32.42 -8.04
CA ASP A 115 13.26 -33.47 -7.26
C ASP A 115 13.84 -33.61 -5.85
N LYS A 116 15.18 -33.57 -5.69
CA LYS A 116 15.82 -33.60 -4.37
C LYS A 116 15.56 -32.33 -3.55
N LEU A 117 15.54 -31.15 -4.19
CA LEU A 117 15.11 -29.88 -3.56
C LEU A 117 13.67 -29.93 -3.08
N GLN A 118 12.79 -30.59 -3.82
CA GLN A 118 11.39 -30.75 -3.46
C GLN A 118 11.19 -31.79 -2.35
N ASN A 119 11.91 -32.91 -2.36
CA ASN A 119 11.52 -34.08 -1.57
C ASN A 119 12.54 -34.52 -0.51
N VAL A 120 13.80 -34.11 -0.59
CA VAL A 120 14.88 -34.65 0.28
C VAL A 120 15.46 -33.62 1.23
N PHE A 121 15.86 -32.45 0.74
CA PHE A 121 16.47 -31.43 1.60
C PHE A 121 15.48 -30.90 2.64
N THR A 122 15.96 -30.59 3.84
CA THR A 122 15.14 -30.08 4.95
C THR A 122 14.92 -28.56 4.83
N ASN A 123 13.87 -28.04 5.46
CA ASN A 123 13.62 -26.59 5.46
C ASN A 123 14.78 -25.81 6.11
N GLN A 124 15.40 -26.36 7.18
CA GLN A 124 16.54 -25.73 7.84
C GLN A 124 17.76 -25.60 6.92
N GLN A 125 18.03 -26.61 6.09
CA GLN A 125 19.10 -26.54 5.09
C GLN A 125 18.82 -25.45 4.05
N LEU A 126 17.59 -25.40 3.54
CA LEU A 126 17.18 -24.42 2.51
C LEU A 126 17.21 -22.99 3.04
N LEU A 127 16.78 -22.76 4.29
CA LEU A 127 16.92 -21.46 4.96
C LEU A 127 18.38 -21.10 5.24
N GLY A 128 19.22 -22.10 5.56
CA GLY A 128 20.66 -21.89 5.70
C GLY A 128 21.31 -21.45 4.38
N VAL A 129 20.87 -22.00 3.24
CA VAL A 129 21.30 -21.56 1.91
C VAL A 129 20.92 -20.10 1.70
N PHE A 130 19.67 -19.73 2.01
CA PHE A 130 19.26 -18.32 1.98
C PHE A 130 20.18 -17.45 2.84
N SER A 131 20.44 -17.84 4.09
CA SER A 131 21.32 -17.09 5.00
C SER A 131 22.73 -16.91 4.42
N ILE A 132 23.27 -17.89 3.70
CA ILE A 132 24.60 -17.75 3.08
C ILE A 132 24.52 -16.78 1.89
N LEU A 133 23.53 -16.95 1.00
CA LEU A 133 23.36 -16.12 -0.19
C LEU A 133 23.04 -14.65 0.15
N SER A 134 22.35 -14.43 1.27
CA SER A 134 21.97 -13.10 1.75
C SER A 134 23.00 -12.48 2.70
N LYS A 135 24.11 -13.18 3.01
CA LYS A 135 25.13 -12.77 3.99
C LYS A 135 24.57 -12.55 5.40
N GLY A 136 23.65 -13.41 5.83
CA GLY A 136 23.03 -13.36 7.16
C GLY A 136 21.93 -12.31 7.28
N ALA A 137 21.23 -12.00 6.18
CA ALA A 137 20.09 -11.10 6.22
C ALA A 137 18.92 -11.72 7.00
N ALA A 138 18.13 -10.86 7.62
CA ALA A 138 16.91 -11.26 8.31
C ALA A 138 15.92 -11.91 7.34
N LEU A 139 15.19 -12.92 7.83
CA LEU A 139 14.15 -13.58 7.06
C LEU A 139 13.02 -12.61 6.70
N GLY A 140 12.39 -12.80 5.55
CA GLY A 140 11.34 -11.90 5.05
C GLY A 140 11.85 -10.57 4.48
N THR A 141 13.16 -10.43 4.28
CA THR A 141 13.78 -9.21 3.70
C THR A 141 14.45 -9.48 2.37
N GLY A 142 14.55 -8.45 1.53
CA GLY A 142 15.16 -8.51 0.20
C GLY A 142 14.50 -9.51 -0.73
N THR A 143 13.20 -9.80 -0.55
CA THR A 143 12.47 -10.84 -1.28
C THR A 143 12.61 -10.69 -2.80
N LYS A 144 12.63 -9.46 -3.33
CA LYS A 144 12.87 -9.22 -4.77
C LYS A 144 14.26 -9.68 -5.20
N LYS A 145 15.29 -9.26 -4.45
CA LYS A 145 16.68 -9.63 -4.72
C LYS A 145 16.89 -11.14 -4.56
N LEU A 146 16.23 -11.77 -3.60
CA LEU A 146 16.25 -13.22 -3.42
C LEU A 146 15.62 -13.92 -4.62
N LEU A 147 14.47 -13.45 -5.09
CA LEU A 147 13.81 -14.02 -6.27
C LEU A 147 14.71 -13.91 -7.52
N ASP A 148 15.32 -12.75 -7.73
CA ASP A 148 16.26 -12.53 -8.84
C ASP A 148 17.46 -13.48 -8.71
N THR A 149 18.05 -13.60 -7.51
CA THR A 149 19.16 -14.53 -7.22
C THR A 149 18.78 -15.99 -7.50
N ALA A 150 17.56 -16.40 -7.12
CA ALA A 150 17.07 -17.74 -7.35
C ALA A 150 16.85 -18.02 -8.84
N LYS A 151 16.29 -17.05 -9.58
CA LYS A 151 16.13 -17.14 -11.05
C LYS A 151 17.47 -17.21 -11.77
N ASP A 152 18.45 -16.42 -11.34
CA ASP A 152 19.80 -16.42 -11.91
C ASP A 152 20.52 -17.76 -11.66
N LEU A 153 20.42 -18.29 -10.43
CA LEU A 153 20.95 -19.61 -10.09
C LEU A 153 20.32 -20.70 -10.96
N LEU A 154 18.99 -20.67 -11.06
CA LEU A 154 18.23 -21.65 -11.84
C LEU A 154 18.50 -21.54 -13.34
N GLY A 155 18.53 -20.33 -13.90
CA GLY A 155 18.89 -20.07 -15.29
C GLY A 155 20.33 -20.47 -15.60
N GLY A 156 21.22 -20.32 -14.62
CA GLY A 156 22.59 -20.80 -14.66
C GLY A 156 22.69 -22.31 -14.85
N PHE A 157 21.79 -23.13 -14.28
CA PHE A 157 21.80 -24.57 -14.54
C PHE A 157 21.62 -24.87 -16.04
N TYR A 158 20.86 -24.06 -16.76
CA TYR A 158 20.62 -24.16 -18.22
C TYR A 158 21.66 -23.40 -19.06
N GLY A 159 22.85 -23.12 -18.49
CA GLY A 159 23.91 -22.38 -19.18
C GLY A 159 23.59 -20.91 -19.45
N GLY A 160 22.61 -20.33 -18.75
CA GLY A 160 22.18 -18.94 -18.92
C GLY A 160 21.26 -18.69 -20.12
N VAL A 161 20.82 -19.74 -20.81
CA VAL A 161 20.00 -19.64 -22.02
C VAL A 161 18.50 -19.60 -21.70
N ALA A 162 18.08 -20.16 -20.56
CA ALA A 162 16.69 -20.20 -20.14
C ALA A 162 16.21 -18.83 -19.66
N LYS A 163 15.30 -18.20 -20.42
CA LYS A 163 14.77 -16.87 -20.08
C LYS A 163 13.71 -16.87 -18.98
N ASN A 164 13.01 -17.98 -18.77
CA ASN A 164 11.90 -18.08 -17.82
C ASN A 164 11.99 -19.40 -17.04
N VAL A 165 12.90 -19.48 -16.06
CA VAL A 165 12.93 -20.65 -15.17
C VAL A 165 11.93 -20.47 -14.04
N GLU A 166 10.97 -21.39 -13.95
CA GLU A 166 10.02 -21.45 -12.85
C GLU A 166 10.72 -21.90 -11.57
N ILE A 167 10.35 -21.26 -10.45
CA ILE A 167 10.87 -21.62 -9.13
C ILE A 167 10.01 -22.75 -8.57
N PRO A 168 10.63 -23.84 -8.05
CA PRO A 168 9.88 -24.92 -7.42
C PRO A 168 8.94 -24.44 -6.31
N ASP A 169 7.69 -24.89 -6.34
CA ASP A 169 6.63 -24.47 -5.39
C ASP A 169 7.03 -24.59 -3.93
N ARG A 170 7.78 -25.63 -3.56
CA ARG A 170 8.27 -25.80 -2.18
C ARG A 170 9.14 -24.64 -1.73
N LEU A 171 10.00 -24.10 -2.60
CA LEU A 171 10.86 -22.96 -2.28
C LEU A 171 10.04 -21.68 -2.18
N THR A 172 9.10 -21.49 -3.11
CA THR A 172 8.16 -20.37 -3.08
C THR A 172 7.33 -20.39 -1.79
N ASN A 173 6.78 -21.54 -1.40
CA ASN A 173 5.99 -21.72 -0.18
C ASN A 173 6.84 -21.53 1.08
N LEU A 174 8.09 -22.00 1.07
CA LEU A 174 9.02 -21.80 2.19
C LEU A 174 9.30 -20.31 2.38
N VAL A 175 9.72 -19.61 1.32
CA VAL A 175 10.02 -18.17 1.37
C VAL A 175 8.78 -17.35 1.73
N HIS A 176 7.62 -17.75 1.21
CA HIS A 176 6.32 -17.15 1.54
C HIS A 176 6.01 -17.30 3.03
N GLY A 177 6.15 -18.50 3.59
CA GLY A 177 5.92 -18.75 5.02
C GLY A 177 6.76 -17.84 5.91
N TYR A 178 8.01 -17.57 5.55
CA TYR A 178 8.93 -16.69 6.28
C TYR A 178 8.89 -15.22 5.83
N GLN A 179 7.88 -14.79 5.06
CA GLN A 179 7.58 -13.37 4.93
C GLN A 179 6.99 -12.83 6.23
N ILE A 180 7.15 -11.52 6.45
CA ILE A 180 6.49 -10.83 7.56
C ILE A 180 4.98 -10.84 7.30
N ALA A 181 4.19 -11.19 8.31
CA ALA A 181 2.74 -11.13 8.18
C ALA A 181 2.31 -9.67 8.02
N GLU A 182 1.49 -9.39 7.00
CA GLU A 182 1.00 -8.05 6.68
C GLU A 182 -0.52 -8.01 6.73
N PHE A 183 -1.09 -6.86 7.06
CA PHE A 183 -2.53 -6.73 7.26
C PHE A 183 -3.30 -7.00 5.94
N GLY A 184 -4.05 -8.11 5.91
CA GLY A 184 -4.73 -8.61 4.72
C GLY A 184 -4.01 -9.73 3.99
N ASP A 185 -2.81 -10.13 4.45
CA ASP A 185 -2.01 -11.24 3.93
C ASP A 185 -1.67 -11.11 2.43
N TYR A 186 -0.80 -12.01 1.96
CA TYR A 186 -0.45 -12.19 0.57
C TYR A 186 -1.63 -12.85 -0.19
N PRO A 187 -2.01 -12.35 -1.37
CA PRO A 187 -3.23 -12.83 -2.03
C PRO A 187 -3.08 -14.25 -2.58
N SER A 188 -4.18 -14.98 -2.55
CA SER A 188 -4.34 -16.28 -3.19
C SER A 188 -5.47 -16.24 -4.21
N SER A 189 -5.74 -17.35 -4.90
CA SER A 189 -6.90 -17.45 -5.80
C SER A 189 -8.24 -17.12 -5.13
N LYS A 190 -8.34 -17.22 -3.78
CA LYS A 190 -9.52 -16.84 -3.00
C LYS A 190 -9.76 -15.33 -2.97
N ASP A 191 -8.75 -14.52 -3.24
CA ASP A 191 -8.82 -13.06 -3.24
C ASP A 191 -9.43 -12.48 -4.53
N ILE A 192 -9.54 -13.28 -5.60
CA ILE A 192 -10.03 -12.83 -6.91
C ILE A 192 -11.46 -12.28 -6.79
N ALA A 193 -12.37 -13.05 -6.22
CA ALA A 193 -13.79 -12.67 -6.11
C ALA A 193 -14.02 -11.42 -5.24
N PRO A 194 -13.57 -11.36 -3.97
CA PRO A 194 -13.78 -10.17 -3.13
C PRO A 194 -13.06 -8.95 -3.70
N SER A 195 -11.83 -9.08 -4.22
CA SER A 195 -11.13 -7.94 -4.85
C SER A 195 -11.89 -7.42 -6.06
N THR A 196 -12.44 -8.29 -6.91
CA THR A 196 -13.24 -7.87 -8.08
C THR A 196 -14.45 -7.05 -7.66
N ILE A 197 -15.18 -7.50 -6.63
CA ILE A 197 -16.34 -6.79 -6.09
C ILE A 197 -15.94 -5.38 -5.63
N PHE A 198 -14.89 -5.28 -4.81
CA PHE A 198 -14.46 -3.97 -4.31
C PHE A 198 -13.83 -3.09 -5.40
N THR A 199 -13.10 -3.64 -6.37
CA THR A 199 -12.64 -2.89 -7.53
C THR A 199 -13.80 -2.23 -8.26
N VAL A 200 -14.88 -2.98 -8.55
CA VAL A 200 -16.06 -2.43 -9.23
C VAL A 200 -16.75 -1.37 -8.37
N ILE A 201 -16.99 -1.64 -7.08
CA ILE A 201 -17.66 -0.71 -6.16
C ILE A 201 -16.89 0.61 -6.06
N PHE A 202 -15.57 0.57 -5.81
CA PHE A 202 -14.78 1.79 -5.67
C PHE A 202 -14.57 2.51 -7.00
N PHE A 203 -14.56 1.81 -8.12
CA PHE A 203 -14.54 2.45 -9.44
C PHE A 203 -15.84 3.20 -9.72
N LEU A 204 -16.99 2.63 -9.35
CA LEU A 204 -18.28 3.33 -9.41
C LEU A 204 -18.30 4.56 -8.50
N PHE A 205 -17.77 4.48 -7.27
CA PHE A 205 -17.64 5.65 -6.41
C PHE A 205 -16.71 6.71 -7.00
N ALA A 206 -15.59 6.32 -7.60
CA ALA A 206 -14.69 7.25 -8.29
C ALA A 206 -15.43 8.00 -9.40
N ILE A 207 -16.19 7.29 -10.24
CA ILE A 207 -17.02 7.90 -11.29
C ILE A 207 -18.04 8.87 -10.67
N VAL A 208 -18.79 8.45 -9.65
CA VAL A 208 -19.83 9.29 -9.03
C VAL A 208 -19.23 10.57 -8.43
N HIS A 209 -18.15 10.47 -7.66
CA HIS A 209 -17.47 11.64 -7.09
C HIS A 209 -16.91 12.58 -8.16
N LEU A 210 -16.36 12.02 -9.24
CA LEU A 210 -15.88 12.81 -10.38
C LEU A 210 -17.03 13.53 -11.09
N LEU A 211 -18.16 12.85 -11.35
CA LEU A 211 -19.32 13.46 -11.98
C LEU A 211 -19.93 14.56 -11.12
N ILE A 212 -20.03 14.36 -9.80
CA ILE A 212 -20.46 15.40 -8.85
C ILE A 212 -19.50 16.59 -8.92
N PHE A 213 -18.19 16.35 -8.87
CA PHE A 213 -17.18 17.40 -8.95
C PHE A 213 -17.28 18.19 -10.26
N LEU A 214 -17.28 17.51 -11.42
CA LEU A 214 -17.34 18.16 -12.73
C LEU A 214 -18.64 18.97 -12.90
N LYS A 215 -19.79 18.41 -12.48
CA LYS A 215 -21.06 19.10 -12.54
C LYS A 215 -21.05 20.34 -11.65
N ASN A 216 -20.66 20.21 -10.39
CA ASN A 216 -20.56 21.34 -9.46
C ASN A 216 -19.58 22.41 -9.98
N PHE A 217 -18.42 22.00 -10.49
CA PHE A 217 -17.43 22.90 -11.07
C PHE A 217 -18.01 23.68 -12.27
N SER A 218 -18.74 23.01 -13.16
CA SER A 218 -19.41 23.65 -14.32
C SER A 218 -20.49 24.67 -13.93
N LEU A 219 -21.06 24.54 -12.73
CA LEU A 219 -22.06 25.44 -12.16
C LEU A 219 -21.44 26.61 -11.37
N GLY A 220 -20.11 26.63 -11.20
CA GLY A 220 -19.40 27.61 -10.37
C GLY A 220 -19.33 27.24 -8.89
N HIS A 221 -19.75 26.02 -8.51
CA HIS A 221 -19.71 25.49 -7.15
C HIS A 221 -18.42 24.69 -6.91
N ARG A 222 -17.33 25.37 -6.54
CA ARG A 222 -16.01 24.74 -6.41
C ARG A 222 -15.85 24.00 -5.08
N PHE A 223 -16.06 22.68 -5.09
CA PHE A 223 -15.87 21.81 -3.93
C PHE A 223 -14.79 20.74 -4.19
N TYR A 224 -13.52 21.11 -3.98
CA TYR A 224 -12.36 20.24 -4.28
C TYR A 224 -12.29 18.95 -3.47
N ILE A 225 -12.99 18.84 -2.33
CA ILE A 225 -13.05 17.61 -1.54
C ILE A 225 -13.70 16.48 -2.36
N SER A 226 -14.67 16.76 -3.24
CA SER A 226 -15.21 15.74 -4.15
C SER A 226 -14.16 15.22 -5.13
N PHE A 227 -13.24 16.06 -5.59
CA PHE A 227 -12.12 15.61 -6.42
C PHE A 227 -11.14 14.75 -5.61
N GLY A 228 -10.83 15.14 -4.37
CA GLY A 228 -10.09 14.29 -3.44
C GLY A 228 -10.76 12.93 -3.24
N LEU A 229 -12.11 12.91 -3.13
CA LEU A 229 -12.85 11.67 -2.98
C LEU A 229 -12.78 10.76 -4.21
N PHE A 230 -12.78 11.36 -5.41
CA PHE A 230 -12.49 10.65 -6.66
C PHE A 230 -11.10 10.01 -6.64
N VAL A 231 -10.06 10.79 -6.31
CA VAL A 231 -8.66 10.31 -6.30
C VAL A 231 -8.49 9.16 -5.32
N TYR A 232 -9.01 9.28 -4.10
CA TYR A 232 -8.95 8.20 -3.13
C TYR A 232 -9.65 6.94 -3.67
N SER A 233 -10.89 7.08 -4.17
CA SER A 233 -11.69 5.92 -4.59
C SER A 233 -11.02 5.21 -5.77
N LEU A 234 -10.38 5.97 -6.65
CA LEU A 234 -9.57 5.44 -7.74
C LEU A 234 -8.35 4.67 -7.22
N ILE A 235 -7.57 5.23 -6.28
CA ILE A 235 -6.43 4.53 -5.67
C ILE A 235 -6.89 3.23 -5.01
N ARG A 236 -8.00 3.26 -4.28
CA ARG A 236 -8.59 2.08 -3.63
C ARG A 236 -8.98 0.99 -4.65
N ALA A 237 -9.67 1.38 -5.73
CA ALA A 237 -10.04 0.47 -6.81
C ALA A 237 -8.82 -0.16 -7.49
N LEU A 238 -7.78 0.65 -7.76
CA LEU A 238 -6.51 0.19 -8.33
C LEU A 238 -5.77 -0.75 -7.37
N GLY A 239 -5.78 -0.49 -6.06
CA GLY A 239 -5.19 -1.37 -5.06
C GLY A 239 -5.77 -2.79 -5.11
N PHE A 240 -7.11 -2.90 -5.15
CA PHE A 240 -7.79 -4.19 -5.32
C PHE A 240 -7.56 -4.80 -6.70
N LEU A 241 -7.52 -4.00 -7.77
CA LEU A 241 -7.24 -4.50 -9.12
C LEU A 241 -5.84 -5.14 -9.21
N LEU A 242 -4.83 -4.46 -8.67
CA LEU A 242 -3.47 -4.98 -8.59
C LEU A 242 -3.43 -6.23 -7.71
N ARG A 243 -4.24 -6.31 -6.65
CA ARG A 243 -4.33 -7.52 -5.81
C ARG A 243 -4.86 -8.73 -6.59
N ILE A 244 -5.82 -8.54 -7.51
CA ILE A 244 -6.29 -9.61 -8.42
C ILE A 244 -5.13 -10.12 -9.28
N ILE A 245 -4.36 -9.21 -9.88
CA ILE A 245 -3.23 -9.59 -10.74
C ILE A 245 -2.15 -10.31 -9.91
N TRP A 246 -1.85 -9.80 -8.72
CA TRP A 246 -0.88 -10.41 -7.81
C TRP A 246 -1.30 -11.80 -7.33
N SER A 247 -2.60 -12.05 -7.17
CA SER A 247 -3.13 -13.37 -6.78
C SER A 247 -2.87 -14.48 -7.79
N SER A 248 -2.59 -14.12 -9.05
CA SER A 248 -2.28 -15.08 -10.12
C SER A 248 -0.82 -15.52 -10.12
N ASP A 249 0.08 -14.66 -9.62
CA ASP A 249 1.51 -14.96 -9.47
C ASP A 249 2.09 -14.09 -8.35
N ILE A 250 2.28 -14.71 -7.18
CA ILE A 250 2.79 -14.03 -5.99
C ILE A 250 4.24 -13.56 -6.16
N THR A 251 4.97 -14.09 -7.15
CA THR A 251 6.36 -13.70 -7.46
C THR A 251 6.47 -12.35 -8.15
N GLN A 252 5.33 -11.73 -8.54
CA GLN A 252 5.28 -10.33 -9.00
C GLN A 252 5.42 -9.33 -7.84
N ILE A 253 6.56 -9.38 -7.15
CA ILE A 253 6.82 -8.69 -5.87
C ILE A 253 6.64 -7.17 -5.98
N THR A 254 7.10 -6.54 -7.06
CA THR A 254 6.93 -5.09 -7.28
C THR A 254 5.45 -4.72 -7.41
N LEU A 255 4.67 -5.51 -8.14
CA LEU A 255 3.24 -5.28 -8.32
C LEU A 255 2.50 -5.48 -7.00
N GLY A 256 2.88 -6.50 -6.23
CA GLY A 256 2.36 -6.73 -4.89
C GLY A 256 2.63 -5.58 -3.91
N LEU A 257 3.85 -5.03 -3.92
CA LEU A 257 4.20 -3.85 -3.13
C LEU A 257 3.31 -2.65 -3.48
N VAL A 258 3.12 -2.36 -4.77
CA VAL A 258 2.26 -1.25 -5.21
C VAL A 258 0.80 -1.50 -4.80
N SER A 259 0.30 -2.74 -4.92
CA SER A 259 -1.03 -3.12 -4.43
C SER A 259 -1.20 -2.82 -2.94
N MET A 260 -0.25 -3.25 -2.10
CA MET A 260 -0.28 -3.01 -0.64
C MET A 260 -0.23 -1.52 -0.30
N ILE A 261 0.59 -0.73 -1.01
CA ILE A 261 0.66 0.72 -0.82
C ILE A 261 -0.68 1.36 -1.18
N PHE A 262 -1.28 1.00 -2.33
CA PHE A 262 -2.57 1.55 -2.76
C PHE A 262 -3.74 1.12 -1.87
N LEU A 263 -3.65 -0.05 -1.24
CA LEU A 263 -4.60 -0.49 -0.21
C LEU A 263 -4.35 0.17 1.16
N THR A 264 -3.18 0.73 1.42
CA THR A 264 -2.91 1.39 2.70
C THR A 264 -3.11 2.90 2.62
N LEU A 265 -2.73 3.55 1.52
CA LEU A 265 -2.81 5.01 1.35
C LEU A 265 -4.17 5.64 1.71
N PRO A 266 -5.33 5.05 1.32
CA PRO A 266 -6.59 5.70 1.60
C PRO A 266 -7.00 5.70 3.07
N THR A 267 -6.38 4.86 3.92
CA THR A 267 -6.60 4.91 5.37
C THR A 267 -6.10 6.21 5.98
N VAL A 268 -5.16 6.90 5.33
CA VAL A 268 -4.69 8.24 5.74
C VAL A 268 -5.46 9.33 5.01
N PHE A 269 -5.79 9.10 3.73
CA PHE A 269 -6.44 10.08 2.88
C PHE A 269 -7.86 10.44 3.36
N LEU A 270 -8.67 9.44 3.74
CA LEU A 270 -10.01 9.66 4.27
C LEU A 270 -10.03 10.52 5.54
N PRO A 271 -9.27 10.19 6.59
CA PRO A 271 -9.24 11.02 7.79
C PRO A 271 -8.72 12.44 7.52
N SER A 272 -7.86 12.65 6.50
CA SER A 272 -7.52 14.00 6.07
C SER A 272 -8.71 14.78 5.53
N LEU A 273 -9.55 14.15 4.71
CA LEU A 273 -10.78 14.78 4.23
C LEU A 273 -11.76 15.03 5.38
N ASN A 274 -11.89 14.09 6.32
CA ASN A 274 -12.73 14.26 7.51
C ASN A 274 -12.27 15.44 8.36
N LEU A 275 -10.96 15.60 8.53
CA LEU A 275 -10.39 16.69 9.32
C LEU A 275 -10.65 18.04 8.65
N ILE A 276 -10.55 18.13 7.32
CA ILE A 276 -10.93 19.33 6.57
C ILE A 276 -12.42 19.65 6.76
N LEU A 277 -13.30 18.63 6.75
CA LEU A 277 -14.73 18.83 6.95
C LEU A 277 -15.05 19.23 8.42
N ALA A 278 -14.38 18.63 9.40
CA ALA A 278 -14.48 18.98 10.80
C ALA A 278 -13.99 20.41 11.07
N GLN A 279 -12.90 20.81 10.40
CA GLN A 279 -12.40 22.20 10.42
C GLN A 279 -13.48 23.17 9.93
N ARG A 280 -14.24 22.83 8.89
CA ARG A 280 -15.35 23.66 8.40
C ARG A 280 -16.50 23.78 9.42
N ILE A 281 -16.82 22.72 10.16
CA ILE A 281 -17.79 22.77 11.26
C ILE A 281 -17.26 23.66 12.40
N PHE A 282 -15.99 23.49 12.77
CA PHE A 282 -15.38 24.28 13.83
C PHE A 282 -15.36 25.78 13.49
N THR A 283 -14.91 26.14 12.28
CA THR A 283 -14.93 27.55 11.82
C THR A 283 -16.35 28.09 11.70
N TRP A 284 -17.34 27.26 11.38
CA TRP A 284 -18.74 27.71 11.38
C TRP A 284 -19.26 28.05 12.77
N ARG A 285 -18.85 27.28 13.77
CA ARG A 285 -19.28 27.46 15.17
C ARG A 285 -18.49 28.56 15.89
N HIS A 286 -17.21 28.66 15.56
CA HIS A 286 -16.20 29.56 16.15
C HIS A 286 -15.48 30.31 15.02
N PRO A 287 -16.15 31.25 14.32
CA PRO A 287 -15.58 31.95 13.17
C PRO A 287 -14.29 32.70 13.49
N VAL A 288 -14.16 33.32 14.67
CA VAL A 288 -12.95 34.08 15.05
C VAL A 288 -11.76 33.12 15.19
N TYR A 289 -11.92 32.08 16.02
CA TYR A 289 -10.84 31.11 16.27
C TYR A 289 -10.51 30.27 15.03
N GLY A 290 -11.54 29.74 14.37
CA GLY A 290 -11.41 28.83 13.24
C GLY A 290 -10.95 29.51 11.94
N SER A 291 -10.93 30.85 11.88
CA SER A 291 -10.32 31.62 10.77
C SER A 291 -9.01 32.29 11.14
N SER A 292 -8.57 32.17 12.41
CA SER A 292 -7.32 32.75 12.87
C SER A 292 -6.11 32.19 12.10
N LYS A 293 -5.07 33.02 11.97
CA LYS A 293 -3.80 32.63 11.33
C LYS A 293 -3.16 31.44 12.07
N TYR A 294 -3.15 31.47 13.41
CA TYR A 294 -2.57 30.40 14.22
C TYR A 294 -3.25 29.04 13.99
N PHE A 295 -4.59 29.01 14.02
CA PHE A 295 -5.34 27.77 13.77
C PHE A 295 -5.13 27.26 12.36
N THR A 296 -5.17 28.14 11.35
CA THR A 296 -4.97 27.75 9.95
C THR A 296 -3.55 27.22 9.71
N THR A 297 -2.53 27.88 10.26
CA THR A 297 -1.14 27.42 10.19
C THR A 297 -0.96 26.06 10.88
N LEU A 298 -1.55 25.87 12.06
CA LEU A 298 -1.53 24.58 12.76
C LEU A 298 -2.13 23.46 11.90
N MET A 299 -3.27 23.71 11.25
CA MET A 299 -3.89 22.73 10.36
C MET A 299 -2.95 22.38 9.18
N TYR A 300 -2.30 23.35 8.55
CA TYR A 300 -1.34 23.09 7.47
C TYR A 300 -0.11 22.30 7.93
N ILE A 301 0.39 22.55 9.14
CA ILE A 301 1.48 21.77 9.75
C ILE A 301 1.03 20.32 9.92
N ILE A 302 -0.16 20.10 10.48
CA ILE A 302 -0.74 18.77 10.68
C ILE A 302 -0.89 18.00 9.36
N TYR A 303 -1.42 18.64 8.30
CA TYR A 303 -1.56 18.02 6.97
C TYR A 303 -0.19 17.68 6.36
N SER A 304 0.79 18.58 6.46
CA SER A 304 2.14 18.37 5.94
C SER A 304 2.88 17.26 6.68
N PHE A 305 2.71 17.18 8.00
CA PHE A 305 3.32 16.16 8.83
C PHE A 305 2.83 14.74 8.46
N VAL A 306 1.54 14.58 8.21
CA VAL A 306 0.98 13.29 7.75
C VAL A 306 1.58 12.84 6.42
N ILE A 307 1.84 13.76 5.49
CA ILE A 307 2.49 13.44 4.22
C ILE A 307 3.90 12.88 4.47
N ALA A 308 4.67 13.50 5.37
CA ALA A 308 6.01 13.01 5.73
C ALA A 308 5.96 11.60 6.34
N VAL A 309 5.00 11.32 7.21
CA VAL A 309 4.76 10.01 7.83
C VAL A 309 4.45 8.94 6.77
N VAL A 310 3.60 9.26 5.79
CA VAL A 310 3.27 8.36 4.67
C VAL A 310 4.51 8.08 3.80
N VAL A 311 5.27 9.11 3.44
CA VAL A 311 6.49 8.96 2.63
C VAL A 311 7.50 8.06 3.33
N MET A 312 7.75 8.27 4.62
CA MET A 312 8.69 7.44 5.39
C MET A 312 8.26 5.97 5.44
N THR A 313 6.97 5.72 5.58
CA THR A 313 6.41 4.35 5.59
C THR A 313 6.59 3.64 4.25
N ILE A 314 6.35 4.35 3.14
CA ILE A 314 6.58 3.81 1.80
C ILE A 314 8.07 3.47 1.61
N ILE A 315 8.97 4.37 2.03
CA ILE A 315 10.41 4.12 1.95
C ILE A 315 10.79 2.88 2.77
N ALA A 316 10.30 2.74 4.01
CA ALA A 316 10.55 1.57 4.84
C ALA A 316 10.08 0.27 4.19
N ALA A 317 8.89 0.26 3.57
CA ALA A 317 8.36 -0.89 2.83
C ALA A 317 9.24 -1.25 1.62
N CYS A 318 9.64 -0.24 0.84
CA CYS A 318 10.55 -0.42 -0.29
C CYS A 318 11.91 -0.97 0.15
N VAL A 319 12.46 -0.47 1.26
CA VAL A 319 13.74 -0.94 1.81
C VAL A 319 13.67 -2.42 2.17
N ARG A 320 12.63 -2.83 2.91
CA ARG A 320 12.43 -4.22 3.34
C ARG A 320 12.37 -5.20 2.16
N ILE A 321 11.69 -4.83 1.07
CA ILE A 321 11.47 -5.72 -0.07
C ILE A 321 12.67 -5.80 -1.02
N ASN A 322 13.40 -4.68 -1.21
CA ASN A 322 14.45 -4.60 -2.23
C ASN A 322 15.85 -4.90 -1.68
N PHE A 323 16.08 -4.75 -0.37
CA PHE A 323 17.41 -4.90 0.22
C PHE A 323 17.44 -6.02 1.26
N PHE A 324 18.55 -6.75 1.27
CA PHE A 324 18.92 -7.62 2.38
C PHE A 324 19.37 -6.75 3.55
N ILE A 325 18.66 -6.85 4.67
CA ILE A 325 18.92 -6.06 5.87
C ILE A 325 19.12 -7.00 7.07
N SER A 326 19.86 -6.56 8.09
CA SER A 326 20.06 -7.33 9.32
C SER A 326 18.83 -7.28 10.22
N GLU A 327 18.74 -8.19 11.21
CA GLU A 327 17.67 -8.21 12.21
C GLU A 327 17.49 -6.86 12.91
N HIS A 328 18.60 -6.19 13.24
CA HIS A 328 18.57 -4.85 13.82
C HIS A 328 17.85 -3.83 12.93
N HIS A 329 18.16 -3.81 11.63
CA HIS A 329 17.52 -2.89 10.70
C HIS A 329 16.08 -3.29 10.37
N LEU A 330 15.76 -4.59 10.37
CA LEU A 330 14.37 -5.06 10.26
C LEU A 330 13.54 -4.53 11.42
N HIS A 331 14.02 -4.65 12.66
CA HIS A 331 13.38 -4.07 13.83
C HIS A 331 13.21 -2.56 13.73
N MET A 332 14.22 -1.81 13.25
CA MET A 332 14.06 -0.38 12.97
C MET A 332 12.94 -0.09 11.97
N THR A 333 12.80 -0.89 10.90
CA THR A 333 11.67 -0.72 9.97
C THR A 333 10.33 -1.02 10.63
N GLN A 334 10.24 -2.04 11.49
CA GLN A 334 9.01 -2.37 12.23
C GLN A 334 8.61 -1.24 13.17
N GLN A 335 9.56 -0.62 13.87
CA GLN A 335 9.32 0.56 14.70
C GLN A 335 8.78 1.75 13.88
N ILE A 336 9.21 1.93 12.63
CA ILE A 336 8.64 2.95 11.74
C ILE A 336 7.17 2.66 11.43
N PHE A 337 6.79 1.40 11.17
CA PHE A 337 5.40 1.03 10.94
C PHE A 337 4.54 1.20 12.20
N GLN A 338 5.06 0.82 13.37
CA GLN A 338 4.40 1.01 14.67
C GLN A 338 4.20 2.50 14.99
N ALA A 339 5.24 3.32 14.85
CA ALA A 339 5.14 4.76 15.07
C ALA A 339 4.15 5.40 14.10
N THR A 340 4.22 5.02 12.81
CA THR A 340 3.30 5.56 11.80
C THR A 340 1.86 5.15 12.07
N SER A 341 1.59 3.90 12.42
CA SER A 341 0.23 3.44 12.68
C SER A 341 -0.39 4.12 13.90
N VAL A 342 0.40 4.37 14.95
CA VAL A 342 -0.02 5.19 16.10
C VAL A 342 -0.30 6.64 15.69
N LEU A 343 0.59 7.25 14.90
CA LEU A 343 0.38 8.63 14.42
C LEU A 343 -0.86 8.76 13.54
N ILE A 344 -1.13 7.78 12.67
CA ILE A 344 -2.35 7.74 11.85
C ILE A 344 -3.59 7.56 12.74
N LEU A 345 -3.54 6.67 13.74
CA LEU A 345 -4.66 6.48 14.67
C LEU A 345 -5.00 7.78 15.44
N LEU A 346 -3.98 8.48 15.94
CA LEU A 346 -4.14 9.80 16.57
C LEU A 346 -4.70 10.82 15.57
N TYR A 347 -4.16 10.84 14.36
CA TYR A 347 -4.61 11.72 13.27
C TYR A 347 -6.08 11.53 12.93
N SER A 348 -6.54 10.29 12.80
CA SER A 348 -7.94 9.97 12.55
C SER A 348 -8.86 10.43 13.68
N SER A 349 -8.36 10.42 14.91
CA SER A 349 -9.09 10.91 16.08
C SER A 349 -9.25 12.44 16.11
N LEU A 350 -8.38 13.21 15.43
CA LEU A 350 -8.45 14.69 15.44
C LEU A 350 -9.78 15.23 14.92
N SER A 351 -10.40 14.57 13.94
CA SER A 351 -11.68 15.02 13.38
C SER A 351 -12.79 15.01 14.45
N VAL A 352 -12.85 13.95 15.26
CA VAL A 352 -13.81 13.85 16.37
C VAL A 352 -13.46 14.85 17.48
N LEU A 353 -12.18 14.98 17.84
CA LEU A 353 -11.74 15.94 18.84
C LEU A 353 -12.10 17.38 18.46
N LEU A 354 -11.96 17.73 17.18
CA LEU A 354 -12.28 19.06 16.68
C LEU A 354 -13.79 19.32 16.66
N ILE A 355 -14.60 18.31 16.35
CA ILE A 355 -16.06 18.38 16.47
C ILE A 355 -16.46 18.55 17.94
N LEU A 356 -15.91 17.75 18.85
CA LEU A 356 -16.18 17.86 20.29
C LEU A 356 -15.80 19.24 20.82
N ALA A 357 -14.63 19.76 20.44
CA ALA A 357 -14.20 21.11 20.79
C ALA A 357 -15.20 22.18 20.29
N ALA A 358 -15.74 22.01 19.09
CA ALA A 358 -16.74 22.94 18.54
C ALA A 358 -17.99 23.04 19.45
N PHE A 359 -18.42 21.94 20.07
CA PHE A 359 -19.64 21.93 20.90
C PHE A 359 -19.39 22.16 22.39
N ILE A 360 -18.24 21.75 22.92
CA ILE A 360 -17.86 21.97 24.32
C ILE A 360 -17.49 23.43 24.56
N ILE A 361 -16.72 24.03 23.64
CA ILE A 361 -16.37 25.44 23.71
C ILE A 361 -17.61 26.24 23.31
N LYS A 362 -18.10 27.09 24.21
CA LYS A 362 -19.20 28.02 23.88
C LYS A 362 -18.63 29.16 23.02
N PRO A 363 -19.34 29.60 21.96
CA PRO A 363 -18.88 30.72 21.16
C PRO A 363 -18.75 31.98 22.01
N SER A 364 -17.69 32.73 21.77
CA SER A 364 -17.46 34.02 22.42
C SER A 364 -18.48 35.07 21.95
N ASN A 365 -18.54 36.21 22.63
CA ASN A 365 -19.35 37.35 22.14
C ASN A 365 -18.80 37.87 20.82
N SER A 366 -17.46 37.89 20.66
CA SER A 366 -16.82 38.23 19.40
C SER A 366 -17.20 37.30 18.25
N ASP A 367 -17.42 36.00 18.53
CA ASP A 367 -17.94 35.08 17.52
C ASP A 367 -19.35 35.44 17.09
N LYS A 368 -20.21 35.97 17.98
CA LYS A 368 -21.60 36.36 17.68
C LYS A 368 -21.70 37.64 16.87
N GLU A 369 -20.78 38.56 17.09
CA GLU A 369 -20.81 39.90 16.50
C GLU A 369 -20.05 39.98 15.16
N ILE A 370 -19.24 38.97 14.83
CA ILE A 370 -18.45 39.01 13.60
C ILE A 370 -19.29 38.77 12.36
N LEU A 371 -19.05 39.59 11.34
CA LEU A 371 -19.70 39.48 10.04
C LEU A 371 -19.30 38.18 9.35
N THR A 372 -20.29 37.37 8.96
CA THR A 372 -20.06 36.11 8.24
C THR A 372 -20.65 36.09 6.83
N TYR A 373 -19.97 35.42 5.91
CA TYR A 373 -20.43 35.15 4.55
C TYR A 373 -20.79 33.67 4.38
N GLN A 374 -22.04 33.40 4.05
CA GLN A 374 -22.65 32.07 3.95
C GLN A 374 -23.20 31.82 2.54
N PRO A 375 -23.29 30.56 2.08
CA PRO A 375 -23.80 30.24 0.76
C PRO A 375 -25.34 30.19 0.70
N HIS A 376 -26.01 31.34 0.68
CA HIS A 376 -27.49 31.42 0.74
C HIS A 376 -28.19 30.89 -0.53
N TRP A 377 -27.47 30.75 -1.64
CA TRP A 377 -27.95 30.13 -2.87
C TRP A 377 -28.18 28.62 -2.77
N ILE A 378 -27.74 27.96 -1.70
CA ILE A 378 -28.00 26.53 -1.47
C ILE A 378 -29.37 26.40 -0.80
N LYS A 379 -30.36 25.88 -1.55
CA LYS A 379 -31.76 25.77 -1.09
C LYS A 379 -32.16 24.37 -0.62
N SER A 380 -31.36 23.35 -0.91
CA SER A 380 -31.67 21.97 -0.53
C SER A 380 -30.40 21.12 -0.43
N PHE A 381 -30.44 20.09 0.41
CA PHE A 381 -29.44 19.02 0.47
C PHE A 381 -29.94 17.71 -0.17
N ASN A 382 -31.00 17.77 -0.97
CA ASN A 382 -31.51 16.58 -1.66
C ASN A 382 -30.47 16.04 -2.65
N VAL A 383 -30.38 14.71 -2.77
CA VAL A 383 -29.46 14.01 -3.67
C VAL A 383 -29.53 14.52 -5.12
N LYS A 384 -30.73 14.88 -5.61
CA LYS A 384 -30.93 15.37 -6.98
C LYS A 384 -30.73 16.88 -7.16
N TYR A 385 -30.58 17.63 -6.07
CA TYR A 385 -30.48 19.10 -6.12
C TYR A 385 -29.09 19.55 -6.58
N PHE A 386 -29.03 20.52 -7.48
CA PHE A 386 -27.79 21.22 -7.85
C PHE A 386 -28.05 22.71 -7.83
N VAL A 387 -27.04 23.49 -7.48
CA VAL A 387 -27.16 24.95 -7.44
C VAL A 387 -27.35 25.51 -8.85
N PRO A 388 -28.13 26.59 -9.02
CA PRO A 388 -28.23 27.24 -10.32
C PRO A 388 -26.87 27.78 -10.77
N LYS A 389 -26.66 27.80 -12.09
CA LYS A 389 -25.37 28.16 -12.69
C LYS A 389 -25.01 29.61 -12.35
N GLY A 390 -23.84 29.81 -11.74
CA GLY A 390 -23.30 31.14 -11.45
C GLY A 390 -23.89 31.84 -10.23
N SER A 391 -24.76 31.20 -9.44
CA SER A 391 -25.38 31.82 -8.25
C SER A 391 -24.35 32.33 -7.24
N ALA A 392 -23.27 31.58 -7.00
CA ALA A 392 -22.19 32.00 -6.10
C ALA A 392 -21.53 33.33 -6.55
N ALA A 393 -21.31 33.49 -7.85
CA ALA A 393 -20.70 34.69 -8.42
C ALA A 393 -21.69 35.87 -8.46
N GLN A 394 -22.97 35.59 -8.70
CA GLN A 394 -24.03 36.60 -8.65
C GLN A 394 -24.19 37.15 -7.23
N GLU A 395 -24.25 36.28 -6.22
CA GLU A 395 -24.38 36.69 -4.82
C GLU A 395 -23.14 37.46 -4.36
N ALA A 396 -21.94 37.00 -4.69
CA ALA A 396 -20.70 37.72 -4.36
C ALA A 396 -20.65 39.14 -4.96
N LYS A 397 -21.24 39.38 -6.15
CA LYS A 397 -21.33 40.71 -6.76
C LYS A 397 -22.36 41.62 -6.09
N SER A 398 -23.39 41.05 -5.47
CA SER A 398 -24.43 41.80 -4.77
C SER A 398 -23.99 42.31 -3.39
N ILE A 399 -22.91 41.76 -2.83
CA ILE A 399 -22.42 42.14 -1.50
C ILE A 399 -21.54 43.40 -1.62
N PRO A 400 -21.83 44.47 -0.85
CA PRO A 400 -21.02 45.69 -0.86
C PRO A 400 -19.55 45.43 -0.49
N SER A 401 -18.62 46.18 -1.10
CA SER A 401 -17.17 46.09 -0.80
C SER A 401 -16.84 46.33 0.69
N SER A 402 -17.66 47.11 1.41
CA SER A 402 -17.50 47.33 2.86
C SER A 402 -17.59 46.03 3.68
N LYS A 403 -18.34 45.04 3.19
CA LYS A 403 -18.54 43.72 3.80
C LYS A 403 -17.52 42.67 3.32
N ALA A 404 -16.51 43.05 2.53
CA ALA A 404 -15.54 42.11 1.96
C ALA A 404 -14.67 41.37 3.00
N HIS A 405 -14.57 41.89 4.23
CA HIS A 405 -13.82 41.29 5.34
C HIS A 405 -14.59 40.17 6.07
N ALA A 406 -15.80 39.83 5.63
CA ALA A 406 -16.64 38.81 6.25
C ALA A 406 -15.97 37.43 6.31
N ILE A 407 -16.10 36.75 7.46
CA ILE A 407 -15.58 35.40 7.63
C ILE A 407 -16.46 34.40 6.91
N ARG A 408 -15.83 33.58 6.08
CA ARG A 408 -16.50 32.57 5.24
C ARG A 408 -16.80 31.33 6.05
N VAL A 409 -18.06 30.95 6.13
CA VAL A 409 -18.51 29.77 6.86
C VAL A 409 -19.48 28.93 6.01
N ILE A 410 -19.74 27.69 6.43
CA ILE A 410 -20.75 26.84 5.79
C ILE A 410 -22.16 27.34 6.14
N HIS A 411 -23.18 26.88 5.40
CA HIS A 411 -24.56 27.31 5.60
C HIS A 411 -25.06 27.12 7.05
N SER A 412 -25.78 28.08 7.61
CA SER A 412 -26.40 28.00 8.95
C SER A 412 -27.85 28.46 8.92
N THR A 413 -28.74 27.82 9.69
CA THR A 413 -30.10 28.35 9.92
C THR A 413 -30.38 28.81 11.35
N SER A 414 -29.50 28.52 12.31
CA SER A 414 -29.88 28.56 13.73
C SER A 414 -28.85 29.20 14.67
N TYR A 415 -28.01 30.11 14.19
CA TYR A 415 -27.16 30.92 15.09
C TYR A 415 -27.14 32.39 14.68
N HIS A 416 -27.40 33.25 15.66
CA HIS A 416 -27.47 34.71 15.59
C HIS A 416 -26.08 35.30 15.32
N TYR A 417 -25.73 35.45 14.05
CA TYR A 417 -24.54 36.15 13.57
C TYR A 417 -24.97 37.24 12.62
N ASP A 418 -24.29 38.39 12.63
CA ASP A 418 -24.46 39.38 11.57
C ASP A 418 -23.96 38.78 10.26
N THR A 419 -24.80 38.79 9.21
CA THR A 419 -24.50 38.16 7.93
C THR A 419 -24.34 39.21 6.84
N THR A 420 -23.63 38.87 5.75
CA THR A 420 -23.46 39.80 4.62
C THR A 420 -24.77 40.28 4.01
N GLN A 421 -25.86 39.51 4.16
CA GLN A 421 -27.23 39.96 3.89
C GLN A 421 -27.84 40.59 5.15
N ASP A 422 -28.35 41.82 5.01
CA ASP A 422 -29.25 42.43 6.00
C ASP A 422 -30.59 41.71 5.94
N GLN A 423 -31.27 41.51 7.08
CA GLN A 423 -32.50 40.72 7.27
C GLN A 423 -33.33 40.51 5.98
N VAL A 424 -33.02 39.47 5.23
CA VAL A 424 -33.86 39.05 4.11
C VAL A 424 -35.10 38.42 4.74
N ILE A 425 -36.25 39.00 4.40
CA ILE A 425 -37.60 38.45 4.58
C ILE A 425 -37.49 36.93 4.45
N GLN A 426 -37.64 36.21 5.56
CA GLN A 426 -37.79 34.77 5.52
C GLN A 426 -38.98 34.51 4.60
N ASP A 427 -38.74 33.96 3.41
CA ASP A 427 -39.79 33.23 2.71
C ASP A 427 -40.30 32.22 3.73
N GLU A 428 -41.53 32.40 4.23
CA GLU A 428 -42.19 31.52 5.21
C GLU A 428 -42.21 30.05 4.74
N ASN A 429 -41.99 29.82 3.44
CA ASN A 429 -41.92 28.52 2.78
C ASN A 429 -40.50 27.93 2.65
N SER A 430 -39.43 28.63 3.05
CA SER A 430 -38.07 28.08 2.98
C SER A 430 -37.78 27.17 4.18
N LYS A 431 -37.78 25.85 3.95
CA LYS A 431 -37.42 24.86 4.99
C LYS A 431 -36.02 25.16 5.53
N SER A 432 -35.89 25.27 6.85
CA SER A 432 -34.61 25.54 7.49
C SER A 432 -33.62 24.37 7.29
N LEU A 433 -32.52 24.64 6.61
CA LEU A 433 -31.46 23.66 6.36
C LEU A 433 -30.55 23.51 7.60
N THR A 434 -30.88 22.53 8.45
CA THR A 434 -30.09 22.24 9.65
C THR A 434 -28.77 21.51 9.35
N GLN A 435 -27.77 21.73 10.21
CA GLN A 435 -26.43 21.11 10.12
C GLN A 435 -26.29 19.81 10.92
N ASN A 436 -27.33 19.33 11.60
CA ASN A 436 -27.26 18.14 12.46
C ASN A 436 -26.79 16.90 11.69
N THR A 437 -27.32 16.66 10.50
CA THR A 437 -26.88 15.55 9.63
C THR A 437 -25.40 15.65 9.26
N SER A 438 -24.86 16.86 9.09
CA SER A 438 -23.44 17.06 8.77
C SER A 438 -22.54 16.58 9.89
N ILE A 439 -22.92 16.83 11.15
CA ILE A 439 -22.20 16.32 12.33
C ILE A 439 -22.25 14.79 12.36
N TYR A 440 -23.43 14.20 12.15
CA TYR A 440 -23.58 12.74 12.07
C TYR A 440 -22.74 12.12 10.96
N ILE A 441 -22.67 12.75 9.78
CA ILE A 441 -21.86 12.27 8.65
C ILE A 441 -20.39 12.14 9.06
N ILE A 442 -19.80 13.17 9.68
CA ILE A 442 -18.38 13.14 10.06
C ILE A 442 -18.12 12.25 11.27
N ALA A 443 -19.02 12.25 12.27
CA ALA A 443 -18.89 11.38 13.44
C ALA A 443 -18.95 9.91 13.03
N PHE A 444 -19.92 9.54 12.19
CA PHE A 444 -20.08 8.19 11.67
C PHE A 444 -18.89 7.77 10.80
N SER A 445 -18.49 8.60 9.83
CA SER A 445 -17.38 8.23 8.94
C SER A 445 -16.05 8.15 9.69
N THR A 446 -15.82 9.04 10.66
CA THR A 446 -14.59 9.01 11.48
C THR A 446 -14.57 7.80 12.40
N LEU A 447 -15.72 7.39 12.97
CA LEU A 447 -15.80 6.16 13.76
C LEU A 447 -15.41 4.94 12.92
N LEU A 448 -15.92 4.83 11.69
CA LEU A 448 -15.59 3.71 10.80
C LEU A 448 -14.11 3.68 10.41
N VAL A 449 -13.52 4.84 10.11
CA VAL A 449 -12.07 4.97 9.86
C VAL A 449 -11.28 4.56 11.10
N LEU A 450 -11.67 5.03 12.28
CA LEU A 450 -10.99 4.73 13.54
C LEU A 450 -10.98 3.23 13.85
N ILE A 451 -12.09 2.52 13.58
CA ILE A 451 -12.15 1.07 13.74
C ILE A 451 -11.09 0.39 12.83
N ALA A 452 -11.01 0.77 11.56
CA ALA A 452 -10.02 0.23 10.63
C ALA A 452 -8.57 0.53 11.09
N ASP A 453 -8.31 1.77 11.53
CA ASP A 453 -7.00 2.19 12.01
C ASP A 453 -6.60 1.49 13.32
N CYS A 454 -7.55 1.18 14.21
CA CYS A 454 -7.27 0.39 15.41
C CYS A 454 -6.77 -1.02 15.05
N PHE A 455 -7.44 -1.69 14.10
CA PHE A 455 -7.03 -3.03 13.64
C PHE A 455 -5.66 -2.99 12.97
N ARG A 456 -5.43 -2.00 12.09
CA ARG A 456 -4.15 -1.82 11.42
C ARG A 456 -3.03 -1.48 12.41
N CYS A 457 -3.29 -0.63 13.39
CA CYS A 457 -2.35 -0.29 14.44
C CYS A 457 -1.99 -1.53 15.27
N ALA A 458 -2.98 -2.25 15.77
CA ALA A 458 -2.77 -3.49 16.52
C ALA A 458 -1.94 -4.51 15.71
N SER A 459 -2.20 -4.67 14.41
CA SER A 459 -1.44 -5.61 13.58
C SER A 459 0.05 -5.26 13.50
N THR A 460 0.44 -3.97 13.58
CA THR A 460 1.85 -3.56 13.52
C THR A 460 2.66 -3.91 14.79
N PHE A 461 1.98 -4.19 15.90
CA PHE A 461 2.61 -4.63 17.16
C PHE A 461 2.64 -6.16 17.30
N ILE A 462 2.02 -6.89 16.38
CA ILE A 462 2.05 -8.35 16.34
C ILE A 462 3.10 -8.75 15.31
N GLU A 463 4.35 -8.89 15.77
CA GLU A 463 5.48 -9.27 14.93
C GLU A 463 5.52 -10.79 14.76
N GLN A 464 5.08 -11.28 13.60
CA GLN A 464 5.04 -12.70 13.29
C GLN A 464 5.31 -12.92 11.80
N TYR A 465 5.67 -14.16 11.46
CA TYR A 465 5.77 -14.60 10.07
C TYR A 465 4.44 -15.18 9.58
N VAL A 466 4.27 -15.29 8.26
CA VAL A 466 3.05 -15.83 7.64
C VAL A 466 2.74 -17.26 8.13
N TYR A 467 3.75 -18.10 8.36
CA TYR A 467 3.51 -19.49 8.82
C TYR A 467 2.88 -19.59 10.23
N GLU A 468 2.99 -18.54 11.04
CA GLU A 468 2.45 -18.42 12.40
C GLU A 468 1.27 -17.45 12.47
N GLU A 469 0.69 -17.09 11.33
CA GLU A 469 -0.18 -15.92 11.28
C GLU A 469 -1.47 -16.02 12.13
N SER A 470 -1.62 -15.05 13.03
CA SER A 470 -2.85 -14.76 13.75
C SER A 470 -4.02 -14.36 12.83
N TRP A 471 -5.25 -14.56 13.30
CA TRP A 471 -6.49 -14.30 12.54
C TRP A 471 -6.64 -12.86 12.02
N ILE A 472 -6.05 -11.87 12.69
CA ILE A 472 -6.15 -10.44 12.34
C ILE A 472 -5.51 -10.13 10.97
N PHE A 473 -4.56 -10.96 10.52
CA PHE A 473 -3.86 -10.77 9.25
C PHE A 473 -4.63 -11.35 8.06
N LYS A 474 -5.63 -12.22 8.32
CA LYS A 474 -6.38 -12.91 7.26
C LYS A 474 -7.03 -11.91 6.29
N PRO A 475 -7.07 -12.22 4.98
CA PRO A 475 -7.60 -11.31 3.95
C PRO A 475 -9.01 -10.78 4.24
N VAL A 476 -9.87 -11.60 4.86
CA VAL A 476 -11.25 -11.23 5.23
C VAL A 476 -11.27 -9.97 6.10
N VAL A 477 -10.35 -9.83 7.05
CA VAL A 477 -10.29 -8.67 7.95
C VAL A 477 -10.01 -7.40 7.17
N MET A 478 -9.05 -7.45 6.23
CA MET A 478 -8.75 -6.34 5.33
C MET A 478 -9.94 -5.98 4.44
N TYR A 479 -10.66 -6.96 3.87
CA TYR A 479 -11.84 -6.66 3.06
C TYR A 479 -12.98 -6.00 3.85
N VAL A 480 -13.15 -6.35 5.12
CA VAL A 480 -14.11 -5.67 5.99
C VAL A 480 -13.62 -4.24 6.27
N MET A 481 -12.38 -4.07 6.75
CA MET A 481 -11.87 -2.77 7.18
C MET A 481 -11.67 -1.78 6.02
N TYR A 482 -11.03 -2.22 4.94
CA TYR A 482 -10.68 -1.36 3.79
C TYR A 482 -11.71 -1.40 2.67
N GLY A 483 -12.57 -2.42 2.64
CA GLY A 483 -13.61 -2.57 1.63
C GLY A 483 -14.98 -2.13 2.15
N ALA A 484 -15.54 -2.90 3.08
CA ALA A 484 -16.92 -2.74 3.52
C ALA A 484 -17.15 -1.42 4.30
N LEU A 485 -16.30 -1.10 5.28
CA LEU A 485 -16.46 0.13 6.06
C LEU A 485 -16.34 1.38 5.18
N GLU A 486 -15.35 1.44 4.30
CA GLU A 486 -15.18 2.55 3.36
C GLU A 486 -16.30 2.63 2.31
N THR A 487 -16.91 1.50 1.95
CA THR A 487 -18.14 1.50 1.13
C THR A 487 -19.26 2.24 1.85
N LEU A 488 -19.49 1.99 3.15
CA LEU A 488 -20.49 2.71 3.93
C LEU A 488 -20.19 4.22 4.01
N ILE A 489 -18.90 4.58 4.18
CA ILE A 489 -18.49 6.00 4.20
C ILE A 489 -18.84 6.70 2.88
N ASN A 490 -18.54 6.08 1.73
CA ASN A 490 -18.89 6.66 0.43
C ASN A 490 -20.39 6.87 0.27
N LEU A 491 -21.20 5.88 0.66
CA LEU A 491 -22.66 5.99 0.58
C LEU A 491 -23.15 7.19 1.40
N VAL A 492 -22.63 7.34 2.63
CA VAL A 492 -22.96 8.49 3.49
C VAL A 492 -22.49 9.82 2.88
N TYR A 493 -21.33 9.87 2.21
CA TYR A 493 -20.85 11.10 1.57
C TYR A 493 -21.67 11.51 0.34
N ILE A 494 -22.03 10.53 -0.49
CA ILE A 494 -22.81 10.75 -1.71
C ILE A 494 -24.25 11.13 -1.35
N PHE A 495 -24.93 10.31 -0.55
CA PHE A 495 -26.33 10.58 -0.18
C PHE A 495 -26.46 11.74 0.80
N GLY A 496 -25.46 11.93 1.66
CA GLY A 496 -25.37 13.09 2.53
C GLY A 496 -25.12 14.40 1.80
N ARG A 497 -24.74 14.38 0.52
CA ARG A 497 -24.42 15.57 -0.29
C ARG A 497 -23.46 16.51 0.44
N ILE A 498 -22.31 15.95 0.84
CA ILE A 498 -21.27 16.71 1.56
C ILE A 498 -20.78 17.92 0.76
N ASP A 499 -20.86 17.85 -0.57
CA ASP A 499 -20.52 18.92 -1.50
C ASP A 499 -21.38 20.16 -1.30
N LEU A 500 -22.62 20.00 -0.84
CA LEU A 500 -23.51 21.11 -0.52
C LEU A 500 -23.39 21.49 0.96
N ARG A 501 -23.42 20.50 1.86
CA ARG A 501 -23.45 20.72 3.32
C ARG A 501 -22.22 21.43 3.85
N PHE A 502 -21.06 21.08 3.31
CA PHE A 502 -19.77 21.60 3.76
C PHE A 502 -19.20 22.64 2.81
N TYR A 503 -19.98 23.14 1.85
CA TYR A 503 -19.47 24.16 0.93
C TYR A 503 -19.09 25.44 1.68
N LYS A 504 -17.88 25.93 1.42
CA LYS A 504 -17.35 27.19 1.94
C LYS A 504 -17.15 28.12 0.75
N PRO A 505 -17.76 29.32 0.73
CA PRO A 505 -17.67 30.23 -0.41
C PRO A 505 -16.25 30.78 -0.61
N ASP A 506 -15.98 31.23 -1.85
CA ASP A 506 -14.74 31.94 -2.19
C ASP A 506 -14.67 33.29 -1.46
N ALA A 507 -13.46 33.84 -1.33
CA ALA A 507 -13.29 35.15 -0.71
C ALA A 507 -13.89 36.27 -1.56
N LEU A 508 -14.62 37.17 -0.90
CA LEU A 508 -15.10 38.40 -1.51
C LEU A 508 -13.89 39.24 -1.90
N LYS A 509 -13.91 39.78 -3.13
CA LYS A 509 -12.89 40.71 -3.57
C LYS A 509 -13.30 42.10 -3.09
N ALA A 510 -12.43 42.76 -2.33
CA ALA A 510 -12.55 44.20 -2.15
C ALA A 510 -12.19 44.84 -3.51
N ASN A 511 -13.19 45.22 -4.29
CA ASN A 511 -12.92 46.09 -5.43
C ASN A 511 -12.53 47.45 -4.85
N ALA A 512 -11.33 47.93 -5.17
CA ALA A 512 -11.04 49.36 -5.09
C ALA A 512 -12.15 50.06 -5.89
N LEU A 513 -12.78 51.07 -5.29
CA LEU A 513 -13.91 51.81 -5.84
C LEU A 513 -13.66 52.14 -7.33
N PRO A 514 -14.66 52.08 -8.22
CA PRO A 514 -14.58 52.90 -9.41
C PRO A 514 -14.45 54.36 -8.93
N GLU A 515 -13.43 55.07 -9.41
CA GLU A 515 -13.35 56.52 -9.23
C GLU A 515 -14.71 57.13 -9.62
N PRO A 516 -15.24 58.11 -8.88
CA PRO A 516 -16.46 58.77 -9.31
C PRO A 516 -16.19 59.34 -10.71
N GLU A 517 -17.06 58.99 -11.67
CA GLU A 517 -17.15 59.73 -12.93
C GLU A 517 -17.33 61.20 -12.54
N VAL A 518 -16.27 61.98 -12.71
CA VAL A 518 -16.37 63.43 -12.72
C VAL A 518 -17.17 63.75 -13.97
N ASP A 519 -18.46 64.00 -13.77
CA ASP A 519 -19.33 64.56 -14.79
C ASP A 519 -18.69 65.86 -15.31
N GLY A 520 -18.21 65.82 -16.55
CA GLY A 520 -17.59 66.93 -17.26
C GLY A 520 -18.61 67.98 -17.70
N SER A 521 -19.54 68.36 -16.81
CA SER A 521 -20.68 69.23 -17.11
C SER A 521 -20.93 70.30 -16.04
N SER A 522 -19.89 70.79 -15.34
CA SER A 522 -20.07 71.97 -14.46
C SER A 522 -18.87 72.92 -14.37
N ALA A 523 -17.93 72.86 -15.32
CA ALA A 523 -16.73 73.70 -15.34
C ALA A 523 -16.81 74.91 -16.30
N SER A 524 -18.00 75.51 -16.49
CA SER A 524 -18.14 76.71 -17.34
C SER A 524 -19.06 77.81 -16.82
N GLU A 525 -19.41 77.85 -15.52
CA GLU A 525 -20.35 78.88 -15.03
C GLU A 525 -20.00 79.55 -13.69
N TYR A 526 -18.72 79.60 -13.31
CA TYR A 526 -18.23 80.48 -12.24
C TYR A 526 -16.90 81.15 -12.64
N LYS A 527 -16.99 82.03 -13.64
CA LYS A 527 -15.97 83.05 -13.92
C LYS A 527 -16.68 84.34 -14.40
N MET A 528 -17.56 84.87 -13.55
CA MET A 528 -18.00 86.27 -13.59
C MET A 528 -18.72 86.59 -12.27
N GLN A 529 -17.94 86.92 -11.23
CA GLN A 529 -18.25 87.93 -10.21
C GLN A 529 -17.13 87.92 -9.15
N GLU A 530 -16.55 89.11 -9.00
CA GLU A 530 -15.44 89.55 -8.11
C GLU A 530 -14.02 89.11 -8.45
#